data_AF-A0A7L4THF8-F1
#
_entry.id   AF-A0A7L4THF8-F1
#
_cell.length_a   1.000
_cell.length_b   1.000
_cell.length_c   1.000
_cell.angle_alpha   90.00
_cell.angle_beta   90.00
_cell.angle_gamma   90.00
#
_symmetry.space_group_name_H-M   'P 1'
#
loop_
_entity.id
_entity.type
_entity.pdbx_description
1 polymer ?
#
loop_
_entity_poly.entity_id
_entity_poly.type
_entity_poly.pdbx_seq_one_letter_code
_entity_poly.pdbx_strand_id
1 'polypeptide(L)'
;QEAILEKLSPLPIFLLSLAIMAMFAAQGQLLLQNLKLLWIIFLPILLFFIVNLFISQKAGKLLKFSYSDCVSLSLTTLARNSPIALAIAMTAFPDEPFIALILVIGPLIELPILAGISQVLLWTSAR
;
A
#
# COMPACT_ATOMS: atom_id res chain seq x y z
N GLN A 1 19.64 16.48 17.88
CA GLN A 1 18.39 16.17 17.14
C GLN A 1 18.33 14.70 16.73
N GLU A 2 19.42 14.09 16.25
CA GLU A 2 19.49 12.68 15.84
C GLU A 2 19.06 11.69 16.93
N ALA A 3 19.49 11.87 18.19
CA ALA A 3 19.10 10.98 19.30
C ALA A 3 17.59 10.95 19.63
N ILE A 4 16.83 12.00 19.27
CA ILE A 4 15.36 12.03 19.42
C ILE A 4 14.71 11.27 18.27
N LEU A 5 15.25 11.41 17.05
CA LEU A 5 14.76 10.71 15.86
C LEU A 5 15.01 9.20 15.94
N GLU A 6 16.16 8.77 16.46
CA GLU A 6 16.45 7.34 16.69
C GLU A 6 15.48 6.72 17.70
N LYS A 7 15.16 7.43 18.79
CA LYS A 7 14.19 6.96 19.79
C LYS A 7 12.74 6.90 19.27
N LEU A 8 12.40 7.75 18.30
CA LEU A 8 11.09 7.78 17.66
C LEU A 8 10.97 6.82 16.47
N SER A 9 12.08 6.26 15.98
CA SER A 9 12.09 5.34 14.84
C SER A 9 11.12 4.14 14.93
N PRO A 10 10.85 3.52 16.10
CA PRO A 10 9.86 2.43 16.16
C PRO A 10 8.41 2.92 16.23
N LEU A 11 8.17 4.19 16.58
CA LEU A 11 6.84 4.72 16.85
C LEU A 11 5.93 4.73 15.60
N PRO A 12 6.37 5.18 14.40
CA PRO A 12 5.55 5.12 13.20
C PRO A 12 5.13 3.69 12.84
N ILE A 13 6.04 2.73 12.99
CA ILE A 13 5.76 1.30 12.71
C ILE A 13 4.70 0.78 13.69
N PHE A 14 4.83 1.13 14.97
CA PHE A 14 3.84 0.77 15.98
C PHE A 14 2.47 1.39 15.69
N LEU A 15 2.41 2.70 15.42
CA LEU A 15 1.15 3.41 15.12
C LEU A 15 0.50 2.90 13.83
N LEU A 16 1.30 2.61 12.80
CA LEU A 16 0.80 2.02 11.56
C LEU A 16 0.24 0.62 11.81
N SER A 17 0.94 -0.22 12.56
CA SER A 17 0.47 -1.57 12.93
C SER A 17 -0.82 -1.49 13.74
N LEU A 18 -0.92 -0.54 14.68
CA LEU A 18 -2.12 -0.28 15.45
C LEU A 18 -3.29 0.17 14.55
N ALA A 19 -3.05 1.07 13.60
CA ALA A 19 -4.06 1.53 12.65
C ALA A 19 -4.56 0.40 11.75
N ILE A 20 -3.66 -0.43 11.23
CA ILE A 20 -4.00 -1.62 10.45
C ILE A 20 -4.84 -2.58 11.30
N MET A 21 -4.42 -2.87 12.53
CA MET A 21 -5.17 -3.72 13.46
C MET A 21 -6.57 -3.16 13.75
N ALA A 22 -6.70 -1.86 13.99
CA ALA A 22 -7.97 -1.20 14.24
C ALA A 22 -8.90 -1.27 13.03
N MET A 23 -8.37 -1.09 11.83
CA MET A 23 -9.10 -1.25 10.57
C MET A 23 -9.60 -2.70 10.39
N PHE A 24 -8.77 -3.71 10.65
CA PHE A 24 -9.23 -5.10 10.60
C PHE A 24 -10.25 -5.42 11.70
N ALA A 25 -10.11 -4.85 12.89
CA ALA A 25 -11.07 -5.04 13.97
C ALA A 25 -12.45 -4.44 13.64
N ALA A 26 -12.47 -3.25 13.03
CA ALA A 26 -13.72 -2.56 12.69
C ALA A 26 -14.51 -3.25 11.57
N GLN A 27 -13.85 -3.90 10.60
CA GLN A 27 -14.52 -4.58 9.48
C GLN A 27 -14.33 -6.11 9.45
N GLY A 28 -13.78 -6.70 10.52
CA GLY A 28 -13.32 -8.09 10.54
C GLY A 28 -14.41 -9.15 10.37
N GLN A 29 -15.59 -8.95 10.96
CA GLN A 29 -16.70 -9.90 10.80
C GLN A 29 -17.21 -9.94 9.35
N LEU A 30 -17.36 -8.78 8.72
CA LEU A 30 -17.74 -8.66 7.31
C LEU A 30 -16.66 -9.24 6.38
N LEU A 31 -15.38 -9.08 6.72
CA LEU A 31 -14.25 -9.67 6.02
C LEU A 31 -14.33 -11.20 5.99
N LEU A 32 -14.54 -11.82 7.15
CA LEU A 32 -14.64 -13.28 7.27
C LEU A 32 -15.84 -13.85 6.49
N GLN A 33 -16.94 -13.11 6.43
CA GLN A 33 -18.13 -13.52 5.66
C GLN A 33 -17.95 -13.36 4.14
N ASN A 34 -17.04 -12.49 3.69
CA ASN A 34 -16.91 -12.11 2.28
C ASN A 34 -15.50 -12.35 1.71
N LEU A 35 -14.81 -13.41 2.16
CA LEU A 35 -13.45 -13.75 1.69
C LEU A 35 -13.35 -13.92 0.16
N LYS A 36 -14.45 -14.27 -0.52
CA LYS A 36 -14.49 -14.35 -1.99
C LYS A 36 -14.13 -13.02 -2.67
N LEU A 37 -14.38 -11.88 -2.02
CA LEU A 37 -14.00 -10.57 -2.53
C LEU A 37 -12.49 -10.46 -2.73
N LEU A 38 -11.67 -11.11 -1.91
CA LEU A 38 -10.22 -11.13 -2.04
C LEU A 38 -9.79 -11.56 -3.45
N TRP A 39 -10.38 -12.64 -3.97
CA TRP A 39 -10.07 -13.17 -5.30
C TRP A 39 -10.53 -12.25 -6.42
N ILE A 40 -11.68 -11.60 -6.25
CA ILE A 40 -12.25 -10.69 -7.24
C ILE A 40 -11.38 -9.43 -7.35
N ILE A 41 -10.93 -8.87 -6.23
CA ILE A 41 -10.15 -7.64 -6.21
C ILE A 41 -8.65 -7.86 -6.45
N PHE A 42 -8.16 -9.09 -6.28
CA PHE A 42 -6.75 -9.43 -6.44
C PHE A 42 -6.22 -9.01 -7.81
N LEU A 43 -6.91 -9.38 -8.89
CA LEU A 43 -6.48 -9.09 -10.25
C LEU A 43 -6.46 -7.57 -10.55
N PRO A 44 -7.53 -6.78 -10.27
CA PRO A 44 -7.48 -5.33 -10.38
C PRO A 44 -6.35 -4.67 -9.60
N ILE A 45 -6.11 -5.10 -8.36
CA ILE A 45 -5.06 -4.54 -7.50
C ILE A 45 -3.68 -4.88 -8.07
N LEU A 46 -3.45 -6.14 -8.45
CA LEU A 46 -2.19 -6.56 -9.06
C LEU A 46 -1.91 -5.78 -10.35
N LEU A 47 -2.92 -5.58 -11.19
CA LEU A 47 -2.81 -4.79 -12.41
C LEU A 47 -2.46 -3.33 -12.08
N PHE A 48 -3.09 -2.73 -11.08
CA PHE A 48 -2.76 -1.39 -10.61
C PHE A 48 -1.27 -1.27 -10.24
N PHE A 49 -0.71 -2.21 -9.46
CA PHE A 49 0.70 -2.19 -9.07
C PHE A 49 1.63 -2.36 -10.27
N ILE A 50 1.36 -3.34 -11.14
CA ILE A 50 2.18 -3.61 -12.32
C ILE A 50 2.20 -2.39 -13.25
N VAL A 51 1.03 -1.86 -13.59
CA VAL A 51 0.88 -0.74 -14.52
C VAL A 51 1.60 0.50 -13.96
N ASN A 52 1.36 0.86 -12.70
CA ASN A 52 2.00 2.03 -12.10
C ASN A 52 3.52 1.85 -11.95
N LEU A 53 4.01 0.64 -11.66
CA LEU A 53 5.44 0.36 -11.65
C LEU A 53 6.07 0.59 -13.03
N PHE A 54 5.45 0.09 -14.09
CA PHE A 54 5.95 0.31 -15.45
C PHE A 54 5.87 1.78 -15.87
N ILE A 55 4.78 2.47 -15.55
CA ILE A 55 4.60 3.90 -15.87
C ILE A 55 5.67 4.74 -15.16
N SER A 56 5.83 4.58 -13.84
CA SER A 56 6.82 5.33 -13.06
C SER A 56 8.25 5.06 -13.52
N GLN A 57 8.61 3.80 -13.77
CA GLN A 57 9.93 3.43 -14.30
C GLN A 57 10.19 4.02 -15.70
N LYS A 58 9.20 3.98 -16.60
CA LYS A 58 9.33 4.61 -17.93
C LYS A 58 9.42 6.13 -17.83
N ALA A 59 8.60 6.75 -16.99
CA ALA A 59 8.62 8.19 -16.76
C ALA A 59 10.00 8.64 -16.23
N GLY A 60 10.54 7.95 -15.22
CA GLY A 60 11.89 8.25 -14.70
C GLY A 60 12.98 8.12 -15.77
N LYS A 61 12.92 7.08 -16.61
CA LYS A 61 13.86 6.90 -17.74
C LYS A 61 13.74 8.01 -18.80
N LEU A 62 12.53 8.40 -19.16
CA LEU A 62 12.28 9.51 -20.11
C LEU A 62 12.80 10.84 -19.57
N LEU A 63 12.68 11.05 -18.26
CA LEU A 63 13.20 12.22 -17.55
C LEU A 63 14.70 12.13 -17.21
N LYS A 64 15.38 11.04 -17.60
CA LYS A 64 16.82 10.79 -17.36
C LYS A 64 17.21 10.81 -15.88
N PHE A 65 16.32 10.35 -15.01
CA PHE A 65 16.59 10.22 -13.58
C PHE A 65 17.65 9.16 -13.30
N SER A 66 18.39 9.32 -12.19
CA SER A 66 19.27 8.27 -11.69
C SER A 66 18.46 7.03 -11.31
N TYR A 67 19.11 5.87 -11.20
CA TYR A 67 18.41 4.65 -10.77
C TYR A 67 17.77 4.82 -9.37
N SER A 68 18.50 5.45 -8.44
CA SER A 68 17.99 5.76 -7.09
C SER A 68 16.72 6.60 -7.14
N ASP A 69 16.70 7.63 -8.00
CA ASP A 69 15.54 8.51 -8.15
C ASP A 69 14.36 7.78 -8.84
N CYS A 70 14.63 6.90 -9.81
CA CYS A 70 13.61 6.06 -10.43
C CYS A 70 12.97 5.09 -9.42
N VAL A 71 13.78 4.48 -8.54
CA VAL A 71 13.29 3.61 -7.46
C VAL A 71 12.45 4.41 -6.47
N SER A 72 12.92 5.59 -6.05
CA SER A 72 12.17 6.49 -5.17
C SER A 72 10.82 6.88 -5.79
N LEU A 73 10.82 7.34 -7.05
CA LEU A 73 9.60 7.67 -7.79
C LEU A 73 8.64 6.49 -7.88
N SER A 74 9.15 5.29 -8.15
CA SER A 74 8.33 4.07 -8.25
C SER A 74 7.68 3.75 -6.91
N LEU A 75 8.45 3.71 -5.82
CA LEU A 75 7.91 3.40 -4.50
C LEU A 75 6.93 4.46 -4.01
N THR A 76 7.18 5.74 -4.26
CA THR A 76 6.23 6.82 -3.93
C THR A 76 4.94 6.72 -4.75
N THR A 77 5.03 6.39 -6.04
CA THR A 77 3.84 6.21 -6.90
C THR A 77 2.99 5.02 -6.45
N LEU A 78 3.63 3.96 -5.97
CA LEU A 78 2.96 2.76 -5.50
C LEU A 78 2.46 2.86 -4.05
N ALA A 79 3.01 3.75 -3.24
CA ALA A 79 2.63 3.94 -1.85
C ALA A 79 1.21 4.50 -1.75
N ARG A 80 0.32 3.76 -1.07
CA ARG A 80 -1.06 4.21 -0.83
C ARG A 80 -1.28 4.50 0.65
N ASN A 81 -2.25 5.38 0.92
CA ASN A 81 -2.71 5.65 2.26
C ASN A 81 -4.08 5.03 2.50
N SER A 82 -4.09 3.72 2.79
CA SER A 82 -5.30 2.95 3.03
C SER A 82 -6.12 3.43 4.25
N PRO A 83 -5.51 3.83 5.39
CA PRO A 83 -6.27 4.38 6.51
C PRO A 83 -7.04 5.67 6.17
N ILE A 84 -6.41 6.63 5.47
CA ILE A 84 -7.11 7.85 5.05
C ILE A 84 -8.20 7.52 4.03
N ALA A 85 -7.92 6.62 3.08
CA ALA A 85 -8.91 6.20 2.10
C ALA A 85 -10.15 5.56 2.78
N LEU A 86 -9.94 4.75 3.82
CA LEU A 86 -11.04 4.15 4.59
C LEU A 86 -11.87 5.21 5.30
N ALA A 87 -11.22 6.20 5.93
CA ALA A 87 -11.92 7.30 6.58
C ALA A 87 -12.80 8.04 5.56
N ILE A 88 -12.25 8.38 4.39
CA ILE A 88 -13.01 9.02 3.30
C ILE A 88 -14.19 8.14 2.87
N ALA A 89 -13.97 6.84 2.63
CA ALA A 89 -15.00 5.92 2.19
C ALA A 89 -16.15 5.82 3.20
N MET A 90 -15.85 5.71 4.50
CA MET A 90 -16.87 5.63 5.54
C MET A 90 -17.63 6.94 5.74
N THR A 91 -16.99 8.08 5.47
CA THR A 91 -17.67 9.40 5.53
C THR A 91 -18.52 9.70 4.30
N ALA A 92 -18.06 9.32 3.11
CA ALA A 92 -18.71 9.66 1.85
C ALA A 92 -19.77 8.63 1.44
N PHE A 93 -19.62 7.37 1.85
CA PHE A 93 -20.50 6.25 1.47
C PHE A 93 -20.92 5.43 2.72
N PRO A 94 -21.66 6.04 3.67
CA PRO A 94 -22.03 5.37 4.92
C PRO A 94 -22.92 4.14 4.71
N ASP A 95 -23.75 4.15 3.67
CA ASP A 95 -24.71 3.08 3.37
C ASP A 95 -24.11 1.95 2.50
N GLU A 96 -22.83 2.07 2.10
CA GLU A 96 -22.15 1.11 1.22
C GLU A 96 -20.98 0.41 1.93
N PRO A 97 -21.26 -0.54 2.83
CA PRO A 97 -20.23 -1.18 3.67
C PRO A 97 -19.21 -1.98 2.85
N PHE A 98 -19.57 -2.42 1.64
CA PHE A 98 -18.67 -3.14 0.75
C PHE A 98 -17.51 -2.28 0.25
N ILE A 99 -17.70 -0.96 0.10
CA ILE A 99 -16.62 -0.06 -0.31
C ILE A 99 -15.53 -0.05 0.76
N ALA A 100 -15.89 0.21 2.01
CA ALA A 100 -14.95 0.16 3.12
C ALA A 100 -14.33 -1.23 3.30
N LEU A 101 -15.10 -2.28 3.12
CA LEU A 101 -14.60 -3.65 3.21
C LEU A 101 -13.48 -3.93 2.20
N ILE A 102 -13.66 -3.52 0.93
CA ILE A 102 -12.63 -3.66 -0.11
C ILE A 102 -11.36 -2.89 0.28
N LEU A 103 -11.50 -1.70 0.89
CA LEU A 103 -10.36 -0.93 1.36
C LEU A 103 -9.60 -1.61 2.50
N VAL A 104 -10.30 -2.30 3.40
CA VAL A 104 -9.66 -3.09 4.47
C VAL A 104 -8.93 -4.31 3.92
N ILE A 105 -9.48 -4.96 2.90
CA ILE A 105 -8.82 -6.10 2.24
C ILE A 105 -7.56 -5.65 1.48
N GLY A 106 -7.57 -4.45 0.91
CA GLY A 106 -6.49 -3.91 0.08
C GLY A 106 -5.08 -4.13 0.66
N PRO A 107 -4.80 -3.71 1.90
CA PRO A 107 -3.51 -3.90 2.56
C PRO A 107 -3.03 -5.36 2.67
N LEU A 108 -3.92 -6.35 2.75
CA LEU A 108 -3.52 -7.77 2.77
C LEU A 108 -2.82 -8.18 1.46
N ILE A 109 -3.20 -7.57 0.35
CA ILE A 109 -2.63 -7.83 -0.97
C ILE A 109 -1.48 -6.86 -1.26
N GLU A 110 -1.66 -5.59 -0.92
CA GLU A 110 -0.71 -4.51 -1.20
C GLU A 110 0.63 -4.69 -0.48
N LEU A 111 0.63 -5.00 0.82
CA LEU A 111 1.88 -5.07 1.59
C LEU A 111 2.82 -6.19 1.08
N PRO A 112 2.35 -7.42 0.78
CA PRO A 112 3.20 -8.44 0.17
C PRO A 112 3.72 -8.06 -1.22
N ILE A 113 2.89 -7.41 -2.06
CA ILE A 113 3.30 -6.97 -3.40
C ILE A 113 4.40 -5.91 -3.31
N LEU A 114 4.22 -4.89 -2.46
CA LEU A 114 5.23 -3.86 -2.24
C LEU A 114 6.54 -4.43 -1.71
N ALA A 115 6.48 -5.39 -0.79
CA ALA A 115 7.67 -6.11 -0.30
C ALA A 115 8.35 -6.90 -1.43
N GLY A 116 7.58 -7.56 -2.30
CA GLY A 116 8.14 -8.25 -3.47
C GLY A 116 8.82 -7.28 -4.45
N ILE A 117 8.15 -6.17 -4.77
CA ILE A 117 8.68 -5.12 -5.66
C ILE A 117 9.96 -4.51 -5.07
N SER A 118 9.99 -4.21 -3.77
CA SER A 118 11.18 -3.64 -3.14
C SER A 118 12.37 -4.58 -3.23
N GLN A 119 12.18 -5.88 -3.00
CA GLN A 119 13.24 -6.88 -3.15
C GLN A 119 13.73 -7.00 -4.59
N VAL A 120 12.82 -6.95 -5.57
CA VAL A 120 13.21 -6.95 -7.00
C VAL A 120 14.03 -5.71 -7.35
N LEU A 121 13.62 -4.53 -6.91
CA LEU A 121 14.34 -3.27 -7.17
C LEU A 121 15.70 -3.23 -6.47
N LEU A 122 15.83 -3.79 -5.27
CA LEU A 122 17.12 -3.92 -4.60
C LEU A 122 18.04 -4.87 -5.35
N TRP A 123 17.52 -6.01 -5.81
CA TRP A 123 18.30 -6.98 -6.58
C TRP A 123 18.78 -6.41 -7.93
N THR A 124 17.94 -5.64 -8.63
CA THR A 124 18.34 -4.98 -9.87
C THR A 124 19.31 -3.81 -9.66
N SER A 125 19.38 -3.24 -8.46
CA SER A 125 20.38 -2.22 -8.10
C SER A 125 21.79 -2.78 -7.90
N ALA A 126 21.88 -4.06 -7.52
CA ALA A 126 23.14 -4.72 -7.20
C ALA A 126 23.84 -5.33 -8.43
N ARG A 127 23.21 -5.25 -9.61
CA ARG A 127 23.76 -5.62 -10.92
C ARG A 127 24.14 -4.38 -11.70
#